data_AF-A0A7C1KKJ6-F1
#
_entry.id   AF-A0A7C1KKJ6-F1
#
_cell.length_a   1.000
_cell.length_b   1.000
_cell.length_c   1.000
_cell.angle_alpha   90.00
_cell.angle_beta   90.00
_cell.angle_gamma   90.00
#
_symmetry.space_group_name_H-M   'P 1'
#
loop_
_entity.id
_entity.type
_entity.pdbx_description
1 polymer ?
#
loop_
_entity_poly.entity_id
_entity_poly.type
_entity_poly.pdbx_seq_one_letter_code
_entity_poly.pdbx_strand_id
1 'polypeptide(L)'
;FFSFGGYTYNIPAGFLYFFSVVLDQCDGEVARLKYMESKYGSVLDIICDTLVNVALVVGITWAVYQAGGSSFTIVLGLLAIAGISISIFLTTYSDVNNKDQTYNKTKKWIDKLNNKDFFYIIIFVCIAINQMIWFLLIMAIGTNIFWITRKIVHR
;
A
#
# COMPACT_ATOMS: atom_id res chain seq x y z
N PHE A 1 -3.67 -12.53 -11.88
CA PHE A 1 -4.72 -11.96 -12.74
C PHE A 1 -4.29 -10.65 -13.40
N PHE A 2 -3.84 -9.63 -12.66
CA PHE A 2 -3.32 -8.39 -13.27
C PHE A 2 -2.23 -8.62 -14.33
N SER A 3 -1.30 -9.54 -14.08
CA SER A 3 -0.19 -9.89 -14.99
C SER A 3 -0.60 -10.35 -16.40
N PHE A 4 -1.81 -10.86 -16.61
CA PHE A 4 -2.27 -11.34 -17.92
C PHE A 4 -2.62 -10.20 -18.90
N GLY A 5 -2.83 -8.99 -18.41
CA GLY A 5 -3.13 -7.82 -19.23
C GLY A 5 -4.54 -7.87 -19.87
N GLY A 6 -5.20 -6.71 -19.95
CA GLY A 6 -6.54 -6.58 -20.54
C GLY A 6 -7.64 -6.31 -19.51
N TYR A 7 -8.65 -5.54 -19.95
CA TYR A 7 -9.74 -5.06 -19.09
C TYR A 7 -10.53 -6.19 -18.41
N THR A 8 -10.75 -7.29 -19.13
CA THR A 8 -11.48 -8.47 -18.66
C THR A 8 -10.79 -9.19 -17.50
N TYR A 9 -9.47 -9.11 -17.39
CA TYR A 9 -8.70 -9.72 -16.29
C TYR A 9 -8.48 -8.74 -15.12
N ASN A 10 -8.57 -7.44 -15.38
CA ASN A 10 -8.46 -6.40 -14.35
C ASN A 10 -9.67 -6.37 -13.41
N ILE A 11 -10.88 -6.62 -13.94
CA ILE A 11 -12.11 -6.67 -13.14
C ILE A 11 -12.08 -7.79 -12.08
N PRO A 12 -11.89 -9.07 -12.44
CA PRO A 12 -11.84 -10.15 -11.44
C PRO A 12 -10.64 -10.00 -10.50
N ALA A 13 -9.53 -9.42 -10.96
CA ALA A 13 -8.39 -9.11 -10.09
C ALA A 13 -8.74 -8.05 -9.04
N GLY A 14 -9.52 -7.03 -9.42
CA GLY A 14 -10.05 -6.03 -8.50
C GLY A 14 -10.99 -6.62 -7.46
N PHE A 15 -11.90 -7.52 -7.87
CA PHE A 15 -12.79 -8.21 -6.94
C PHE A 15 -12.04 -9.11 -5.96
N LEU A 16 -11.05 -9.87 -6.43
CA LEU A 16 -10.19 -10.70 -5.57
C LEU A 16 -9.42 -9.85 -4.57
N TYR A 17 -8.88 -8.72 -5.02
CA TYR A 17 -8.19 -7.78 -4.14
C TYR A 17 -9.13 -7.19 -3.09
N PHE A 18 -10.32 -6.75 -3.49
CA PHE A 18 -11.34 -6.26 -2.57
C PHE A 18 -11.73 -7.30 -1.53
N PHE A 19 -11.92 -8.56 -1.94
CA PHE A 19 -12.23 -9.65 -1.02
C PHE A 19 -11.09 -9.90 -0.03
N SER A 20 -9.84 -9.84 -0.49
CA SER A 20 -8.67 -9.93 0.39
C SER A 20 -8.66 -8.83 1.45
N VAL A 21 -8.98 -7.59 1.06
CA VAL A 21 -9.04 -6.45 1.99
C VAL A 21 -10.16 -6.60 3.02
N VAL A 22 -11.34 -7.05 2.59
CA VAL A 22 -12.45 -7.28 3.52
C VAL A 22 -12.08 -8.34 4.56
N LEU A 23 -11.41 -9.42 4.14
CA LEU A 23 -10.96 -10.47 5.07
C LEU A 23 -9.93 -9.96 6.08
N ASP A 24 -9.00 -9.11 5.65
CA ASP A 24 -7.95 -8.47 6.48
C ASP A 24 -8.48 -7.41 7.46
N GLN A 25 -9.65 -6.84 7.19
CA GLN A 25 -10.34 -6.01 8.19
C GLN A 25 -11.11 -6.86 9.19
N CYS A 26 -11.65 -8.01 8.76
CA CYS A 26 -12.45 -8.88 9.62
C CYS A 26 -11.62 -9.55 10.71
N ASP A 27 -10.41 -10.05 10.41
CA ASP A 27 -9.57 -10.71 11.42
C ASP A 27 -9.05 -9.73 12.48
N GLY A 28 -8.72 -8.49 12.08
CA GLY A 28 -8.38 -7.40 13.00
C GLY A 28 -9.53 -7.00 13.92
N GLU A 29 -10.74 -6.82 13.39
CA GLU A 29 -11.92 -6.51 14.22
C GLU A 29 -12.30 -7.66 15.14
N VAL A 30 -12.24 -8.91 14.67
CA VAL A 30 -12.53 -10.10 15.47
C VAL A 30 -11.52 -10.25 16.62
N ALA A 31 -10.24 -10.01 16.37
CA ALA A 31 -9.20 -10.05 17.40
C ALA A 31 -9.45 -9.01 18.50
N ARG A 32 -9.86 -7.79 18.12
CA ARG A 32 -10.15 -6.69 19.05
C ARG A 32 -11.43 -6.96 19.86
N LEU A 33 -12.48 -7.48 19.22
CA LEU A 33 -13.73 -7.87 19.89
C LEU A 33 -13.55 -9.02 20.88
N LYS A 34 -12.62 -9.95 20.60
CA LYS A 34 -12.31 -11.08 21.49
C LYS A 34 -11.18 -10.78 22.49
N TYR A 35 -10.62 -9.58 22.48
CA TYR A 35 -9.43 -9.22 23.27
C TYR A 35 -8.24 -10.19 23.06
N MET A 36 -8.11 -10.76 21.87
CA MET A 36 -7.05 -11.71 21.47
C MET A 36 -5.93 -11.01 20.68
N GLU A 37 -5.80 -9.69 20.80
CA GLU A 37 -4.73 -8.94 20.15
C GLU A 37 -3.37 -9.43 20.64
N SER A 38 -2.45 -9.70 19.72
CA SER A 38 -1.08 -10.12 20.04
C SER A 38 -0.07 -9.31 19.25
N LYS A 39 1.09 -9.04 19.86
CA LYS A 39 2.21 -8.33 19.18
C LYS A 39 2.72 -9.10 17.97
N TYR A 40 2.65 -10.43 18.02
CA TYR A 40 3.05 -11.27 16.89
C TYR A 40 2.05 -11.15 15.75
N GLY A 41 0.75 -11.19 16.05
CA GLY A 41 -0.32 -10.99 15.07
C GLY A 41 -0.22 -9.63 14.38
N SER A 42 0.02 -8.55 15.12
CA SER A 42 0.17 -7.22 14.52
C SER A 42 1.38 -7.11 13.58
N VAL A 43 2.48 -7.82 13.85
CA VAL A 43 3.64 -7.83 12.95
C VAL A 43 3.36 -8.68 11.71
N LEU A 44 2.64 -9.80 11.86
CA LEU A 44 2.25 -10.65 10.76
C LEU A 44 1.29 -9.93 9.80
N ASP A 45 0.33 -9.18 10.33
CA ASP A 45 -0.58 -8.29 9.59
C ASP A 45 0.21 -7.34 8.67
N ILE A 46 1.11 -6.55 9.27
CA ILE A 46 2.00 -5.60 8.59
C ILE A 46 2.82 -6.28 7.47
N ILE A 47 3.35 -7.49 7.70
CA ILE A 47 4.12 -8.22 6.69
C ILE A 47 3.22 -8.69 5.54
N CYS A 48 2.05 -9.27 5.86
CA CYS A 48 1.07 -9.73 4.89
C CYS A 48 0.59 -8.58 3.99
N ASP A 49 0.21 -7.44 4.58
CA ASP A 49 -0.17 -6.22 3.84
C ASP A 49 0.89 -5.79 2.83
N THR A 50 2.14 -5.78 3.30
CA THR A 50 3.28 -5.32 2.50
C THR A 50 3.48 -6.26 1.32
N LEU A 51 3.40 -7.55 1.58
CA LEU A 51 3.57 -8.57 0.56
C LEU A 51 2.46 -8.48 -0.50
N VAL A 52 1.22 -8.25 -0.07
CA VAL A 52 0.10 -8.01 -0.98
C VAL A 52 0.33 -6.75 -1.82
N ASN A 53 0.74 -5.64 -1.20
CA ASN A 53 1.01 -4.38 -1.92
C ASN A 53 2.18 -4.50 -2.92
N VAL A 54 3.26 -5.18 -2.54
CA VAL A 54 4.39 -5.46 -3.44
C VAL A 54 3.96 -6.36 -4.59
N ALA A 55 3.25 -7.45 -4.31
CA ALA A 55 2.75 -8.37 -5.35
C ALA A 55 1.84 -7.64 -6.34
N LEU A 56 1.03 -6.71 -5.85
CA LEU A 56 0.14 -5.89 -6.65
C LEU A 56 0.91 -4.94 -7.57
N VAL A 57 1.88 -4.20 -7.04
CA VAL A 57 2.73 -3.29 -7.85
C VAL A 57 3.50 -4.08 -8.91
N VAL A 58 4.06 -5.24 -8.56
CA VAL A 58 4.75 -6.12 -9.52
C VAL A 58 3.79 -6.59 -10.62
N GLY A 59 2.59 -7.07 -10.23
CA GLY A 59 1.58 -7.54 -11.17
C GLY A 59 1.13 -6.46 -12.15
N ILE A 60 0.93 -5.23 -11.68
CA ILE A 60 0.54 -4.09 -12.52
C ILE A 60 1.71 -3.64 -13.41
N THR A 61 2.93 -3.56 -12.86
CA THR A 61 4.12 -3.20 -13.62
C THR A 61 4.32 -4.13 -14.80
N TRP A 62 4.20 -5.44 -14.56
CA TRP A 62 4.32 -6.46 -15.60
C TRP A 62 3.20 -6.37 -16.65
N ALA A 63 1.96 -6.11 -16.22
CA ALA A 63 0.81 -5.95 -17.11
C ALA A 63 0.99 -4.76 -18.06
N VAL A 64 1.42 -3.62 -17.52
CA VAL A 64 1.67 -2.40 -18.31
C VAL A 64 2.86 -2.60 -19.24
N TYR A 65 3.92 -3.28 -18.79
CA TYR A 65 5.07 -3.61 -19.63
C TYR A 65 4.67 -4.49 -20.83
N GLN A 66 3.87 -5.54 -20.61
CA GLN A 66 3.36 -6.38 -21.70
C GLN A 66 2.43 -5.63 -22.67
N ALA A 67 1.66 -4.64 -22.18
CA ALA A 67 0.75 -3.84 -23.00
C ALA A 67 1.47 -2.81 -23.91
N GLY A 68 2.79 -2.86 -24.02
CA GLY A 68 3.60 -1.92 -24.82
C GLY A 68 4.27 -0.81 -24.00
N GLY A 69 4.30 -0.94 -22.67
CA GLY A 69 5.00 -0.01 -21.79
C GLY A 69 6.52 -0.05 -22.01
N SER A 70 7.17 1.13 -21.99
CA SER A 70 8.62 1.22 -22.12
C SER A 70 9.34 0.73 -20.86
N SER A 71 10.66 0.55 -20.93
CA SER A 71 11.53 0.21 -19.79
C SER A 71 11.37 1.17 -18.60
N PHE A 72 10.86 2.38 -18.83
CA PHE A 72 10.52 3.36 -17.79
C PHE A 72 9.48 2.81 -16.78
N THR A 73 8.55 1.98 -17.25
CA THR A 73 7.52 1.36 -16.40
C THR A 73 8.13 0.47 -15.32
N ILE A 74 9.17 -0.29 -15.67
CA ILE A 74 9.89 -1.17 -14.75
C ILE A 74 10.61 -0.34 -13.68
N VAL A 75 11.24 0.77 -14.10
CA VAL A 75 11.91 1.70 -13.17
C VAL A 75 10.90 2.30 -12.19
N LEU A 76 9.73 2.73 -12.67
CA LEU A 76 8.67 3.23 -11.79
C LEU A 76 8.18 2.16 -10.81
N GLY A 77 8.02 0.90 -11.26
CA GLY A 77 7.60 -0.21 -10.42
C GLY A 77 8.60 -0.48 -9.30
N LEU A 78 9.90 -0.51 -9.65
CA LEU A 78 10.98 -0.63 -8.68
C LEU A 78 11.00 0.53 -7.68
N LEU A 79 10.78 1.76 -8.14
CA LEU A 79 10.74 2.95 -7.29
C LEU A 79 9.57 2.91 -6.30
N ALA A 80 8.41 2.39 -6.72
CA ALA A 80 7.26 2.19 -5.85
C ALA A 80 7.54 1.11 -4.78
N ILE A 81 8.13 -0.03 -5.16
CA ILE A 81 8.50 -1.11 -4.21
C ILE A 81 9.52 -0.62 -3.19
N ALA A 82 10.52 0.15 -3.63
CA ALA A 82 11.48 0.78 -2.74
C ALA A 82 10.80 1.74 -1.77
N GLY A 83 9.88 2.59 -2.25
CA GLY A 83 9.10 3.52 -1.42
C GLY A 83 8.26 2.80 -0.35
N ILE A 84 7.56 1.72 -0.71
CA ILE A 84 6.78 0.89 0.23
C ILE A 84 7.70 0.31 1.31
N SER A 85 8.84 -0.27 0.91
CA SER A 85 9.78 -0.92 1.82
C SER A 85 10.41 0.06 2.81
N ILE A 86 10.77 1.26 2.34
CA ILE A 86 11.34 2.32 3.18
C ILE A 86 10.28 2.88 4.13
N SER A 87 9.06 3.10 3.64
CA SER A 87 7.94 3.60 4.43
C SER A 87 7.64 2.69 5.63
N ILE A 88 7.60 1.37 5.40
CA ILE A 88 7.29 0.44 6.47
C ILE A 88 8.42 0.31 7.48
N PHE A 89 9.68 0.31 7.02
CA PHE A 89 10.83 0.29 7.90
C PHE A 89 10.84 1.52 8.83
N LEU A 90 10.58 2.71 8.30
CA LEU A 90 10.45 3.94 9.08
C LEU A 90 9.29 3.91 10.07
N THR A 91 8.14 3.34 9.67
CA THR A 91 6.95 3.25 10.51
C THR A 91 7.19 2.32 11.70
N THR A 92 7.65 1.10 11.44
CA THR A 92 7.93 0.10 12.47
C THR A 92 9.05 0.54 13.40
N TYR A 93 10.09 1.20 12.89
CA TYR A 93 11.21 1.67 13.73
C TYR A 93 10.82 2.89 14.60
N SER A 94 10.00 3.80 14.08
CA SER A 94 9.60 5.02 14.79
C SER A 94 8.60 4.75 15.93
N ASP A 95 7.67 3.80 15.74
CA ASP A 95 6.70 3.41 16.79
C ASP A 95 7.37 2.73 17.99
N VAL A 96 8.49 2.05 17.78
CA VAL A 96 9.26 1.42 18.86
C VAL A 96 9.98 2.46 19.72
N ASN A 97 10.36 3.61 19.16
CA ASN A 97 11.26 4.57 19.79
C ASN A 97 10.60 5.83 20.36
N ASN A 98 9.31 6.11 20.09
CA ASN A 98 8.63 7.31 20.56
C ASN A 98 7.25 7.01 21.15
N LYS A 99 7.20 6.60 22.43
CA LYS A 99 5.95 6.55 23.20
C LYS A 99 5.52 7.91 23.77
N ASP A 100 6.41 8.90 23.75
CA ASP A 100 6.21 10.20 24.42
C ASP A 100 6.33 11.36 23.44
N GLN A 101 5.36 11.62 22.53
CA GLN A 101 5.39 12.88 21.78
C GLN A 101 4.02 13.51 21.50
N THR A 102 3.91 14.76 21.93
CA THR A 102 2.88 15.77 21.66
C THR A 102 2.26 15.65 20.27
N TYR A 103 0.95 15.39 20.25
CA TYR A 103 0.15 15.11 19.06
C TYR A 103 -0.15 16.41 18.28
N ASN A 104 0.81 16.91 17.50
CA ASN A 104 0.61 18.10 16.66
C ASN A 104 -0.36 17.81 15.50
N LYS A 105 -1.19 18.81 15.15
CA LYS A 105 -2.21 18.73 14.08
C LYS A 105 -1.63 18.20 12.76
N THR A 106 -0.41 18.57 12.41
CA THR A 106 0.31 18.13 11.20
C THR A 106 0.60 16.63 11.17
N LYS A 107 0.97 16.01 12.31
CA LYS A 107 1.16 14.54 12.41
C LYS A 107 -0.15 13.80 12.13
N LYS A 108 -1.27 14.28 12.69
CA LYS A 108 -2.60 13.71 12.46
C LYS A 108 -3.04 13.70 10.99
N TRP A 109 -2.63 14.71 10.21
CA TRP A 109 -2.90 14.75 8.76
C TRP A 109 -2.02 13.76 7.99
N ILE A 110 -0.75 13.63 8.34
CA ILE A 110 0.17 12.66 7.72
C ILE A 110 -0.29 11.23 8.05
N ASP A 111 -0.70 10.95 9.29
CA ASP A 111 -1.21 9.65 9.68
C ASP A 111 -2.52 9.30 8.94
N LYS A 112 -3.39 10.28 8.69
CA LYS A 112 -4.58 10.09 7.85
C LYS A 112 -4.25 9.77 6.39
N LEU A 113 -3.16 10.31 5.84
CA LEU A 113 -2.70 9.98 4.49
C LEU A 113 -2.09 8.57 4.43
N ASN A 114 -1.65 8.02 5.55
CA ASN A 114 -1.17 6.65 5.66
C ASN A 114 -2.29 5.62 5.88
N ASN A 115 -3.56 6.04 5.90
CA ASN A 115 -4.65 5.08 6.05
C ASN A 115 -4.68 4.15 4.84
N LYS A 116 -4.57 2.84 5.10
CA LYS A 116 -4.70 1.77 4.11
C LYS A 116 -5.97 1.94 3.25
N ASP A 117 -7.04 2.47 3.85
CA ASP A 117 -8.32 2.77 3.19
C ASP A 117 -8.18 3.69 1.96
N PHE A 118 -7.27 4.68 2.00
CA PHE A 118 -7.06 5.58 0.88
C PHE A 118 -6.42 4.87 -0.31
N PHE A 119 -5.52 3.92 -0.04
CA PHE A 119 -4.90 3.08 -1.08
C PHE A 119 -5.93 2.18 -1.76
N TYR A 120 -6.87 1.61 -1.00
CA TYR A 120 -7.95 0.77 -1.56
C TYR A 120 -8.89 1.56 -2.48
N ILE A 121 -9.18 2.82 -2.13
CA ILE A 121 -10.00 3.69 -2.99
C ILE A 121 -9.26 4.02 -4.28
N ILE A 122 -7.97 4.39 -4.21
CA ILE A 122 -7.17 4.73 -5.39
C ILE A 122 -7.11 3.55 -6.37
N ILE A 123 -6.84 2.35 -5.87
CA ILE A 123 -6.75 1.19 -6.76
C ILE A 123 -8.09 0.86 -7.42
N PHE A 124 -9.19 0.97 -6.68
CA PHE A 124 -10.53 0.71 -7.22
C PHE A 124 -10.88 1.70 -8.35
N VAL A 125 -10.55 2.98 -8.15
CA VAL A 125 -10.71 4.03 -9.17
C VAL A 125 -9.84 3.75 -10.40
N CYS A 126 -8.57 3.37 -10.21
CA CYS A 126 -7.67 3.07 -11.32
C CYS A 126 -8.10 1.83 -12.11
N ILE A 127 -8.65 0.81 -11.44
CA ILE A 127 -9.26 -0.36 -12.09
C ILE A 127 -10.48 0.07 -12.93
N ALA A 128 -11.35 0.91 -12.39
CA ALA A 128 -12.54 1.39 -13.08
C ALA A 128 -12.21 2.19 -14.37
N ILE A 129 -11.17 3.03 -14.32
CA ILE A 129 -10.72 3.84 -15.47
C ILE A 129 -9.86 3.00 -16.44
N ASN A 130 -9.49 1.75 -16.07
CA ASN A 130 -8.57 0.89 -16.80
C ASN A 130 -7.19 1.54 -17.08
N GLN A 131 -6.80 2.46 -16.20
CA GLN A 131 -5.64 3.33 -16.37
C GLN A 131 -4.58 2.97 -15.33
N MET A 132 -4.03 1.77 -15.46
CA MET A 132 -3.12 1.17 -14.48
C MET A 132 -1.77 1.90 -14.36
N ILE A 133 -1.38 2.66 -15.39
CA ILE A 133 -0.16 3.46 -15.36
C ILE A 133 -0.25 4.62 -14.37
N TRP A 134 -1.45 5.18 -14.20
CA TRP A 134 -1.72 6.25 -13.25
C TRP A 134 -1.65 5.74 -11.82
N PHE A 135 -2.14 4.53 -11.56
CA PHE A 135 -1.97 3.87 -10.27
C PHE A 135 -0.49 3.75 -9.90
N LEU A 136 0.32 3.28 -10.84
CA LEU A 136 1.75 3.06 -10.64
C LEU A 136 2.49 4.39 -10.38
N LEU A 137 2.15 5.46 -11.10
CA LEU A 137 2.66 6.81 -10.84
C LEU A 137 2.25 7.35 -9.47
N ILE A 138 0.98 7.24 -9.10
CA ILE A 138 0.46 7.69 -7.81
C ILE A 138 1.15 6.91 -6.67
N MET A 139 1.34 5.59 -6.83
CA MET A 139 2.06 4.76 -5.86
C MET A 139 3.52 5.17 -5.73
N ALA A 140 4.24 5.32 -6.85
CA ALA A 140 5.64 5.70 -6.85
C ALA A 140 5.85 7.08 -6.20
N ILE A 141 5.05 8.07 -6.57
CA ILE A 141 5.16 9.43 -6.03
C ILE A 141 4.69 9.46 -4.57
N GLY A 142 3.51 8.88 -4.29
CA GLY A 142 2.89 8.92 -2.97
C GLY A 142 3.74 8.26 -1.89
N THR A 143 4.25 7.05 -2.16
CA THR A 143 5.10 6.32 -1.20
C THR A 143 6.42 7.05 -0.95
N ASN A 144 7.01 7.66 -1.99
CA ASN A 144 8.25 8.42 -1.85
C ASN A 144 8.08 9.74 -1.09
N ILE A 145 7.00 10.48 -1.36
CA ILE A 145 6.67 11.70 -0.61
C ILE A 145 6.39 11.36 0.86
N PHE A 146 5.70 10.25 1.11
CA PHE A 146 5.31 9.86 2.47
C PHE A 146 6.53 9.62 3.38
N TRP A 147 7.52 8.84 2.95
CA TRP A 147 8.69 8.59 3.80
C TRP A 147 9.53 9.85 4.01
N ILE A 148 9.65 10.72 3.00
CA ILE A 148 10.37 12.00 3.10
C ILE A 148 9.68 12.93 4.11
N THR A 149 8.38 13.14 3.97
CA THR A 149 7.61 14.02 4.87
C THR A 149 7.65 13.50 6.30
N ARG A 150 7.53 12.19 6.51
CA ARG A 150 7.64 11.58 7.83
C ARG A 150 9.02 11.78 8.44
N LYS A 151 10.10 11.59 7.67
CA LYS A 151 11.48 11.85 8.13
C LYS A 151 11.70 13.31 8.53
N ILE A 152 11.12 14.26 7.81
CA ILE A 152 11.24 15.70 8.11
C ILE A 152 10.46 16.05 9.39
N VAL A 153 9.26 15.50 9.57
CA VAL A 153 8.38 15.81 10.71
C VAL A 153 8.83 15.14 12.02
N HIS A 154 9.59 14.04 11.94
CA HIS A 154 10.15 13.34 13.10
C HIS A 154 11.63 13.65 13.39
N ARG A 155 12.21 14.65 12.70
CA ARG A 155 13.52 15.21 13.04
C ARG A 155 13.38 16.26 14.13
#